data_AF-A0A4Q7SHF1-F1
#
_entry.id   AF-A0A4Q7SHF1-F1
#
_cell.length_a   1.000
_cell.length_b   1.000
_cell.length_c   1.000
_cell.angle_alpha   90.00
_cell.angle_beta   90.00
_cell.angle_gamma   90.00
#
_symmetry.space_group_name_H-M   'P 1'
#
loop_
_entity.id
_entity.type
_entity.pdbx_description
1 polymer ?
#
loop_
_entity_poly.entity_id
_entity_poly.type
_entity_poly.pdbx_seq_one_letter_code
_entity_poly.pdbx_strand_id
1 'polypeptide(L)'
;MPEFQGKKITRAEESARHAYRRSLEKSLRTQARNTGWKSAGGSIFREQAGWFIAASPGVYIYEHLTKAVIRVKPMAIDPIFWDLVGLPENREQPLSFRANGAWTCRPPYFAELDIEEHTDSAVVADRMIAAATDQLENVLRSYTLDAFLLTCRDGAEANESYLPCIVTTLIALGREDEALVACEGASTRGFGGGFLAPEGSFVDMATAYLRRLVADATRH
;
A
#
# COMPACT_ATOMS: atom_id res chain seq x y z
N MET A 1 -5.07 0.05 -31.11
CA MET A 1 -4.21 0.84 -30.21
C MET A 1 -5.03 2.04 -29.77
N PRO A 2 -5.35 2.23 -28.48
CA PRO A 2 -6.03 3.44 -28.05
C PRO A 2 -5.09 4.64 -28.31
N GLU A 3 -5.60 5.68 -28.98
CA GLU A 3 -4.87 6.95 -29.12
C GLU A 3 -4.60 7.53 -27.73
N PHE A 4 -3.36 7.96 -27.50
CA PHE A 4 -2.99 8.68 -26.28
C PHE A 4 -3.72 10.02 -26.23
N GLN A 5 -4.73 10.13 -25.35
CA GLN A 5 -5.56 11.33 -25.17
C GLN A 5 -4.89 12.42 -24.29
N GLY A 6 -3.60 12.28 -23.98
CA GLY A 6 -2.87 13.28 -23.20
C GLY A 6 -2.40 14.47 -24.05
N LYS A 7 -2.26 15.64 -23.41
CA LYS A 7 -1.69 16.83 -24.03
C LYS A 7 -0.26 16.51 -24.49
N LYS A 8 0.03 16.66 -25.79
CA LYS A 8 1.40 16.49 -26.30
C LYS A 8 2.30 17.57 -25.69
N ILE A 9 3.27 17.16 -24.87
CA ILE A 9 4.34 18.02 -24.37
C ILE A 9 5.59 17.87 -25.22
N THR A 10 6.46 18.87 -25.19
CA THR A 10 7.78 18.83 -25.82
C THR A 10 8.75 17.97 -25.00
N ARG A 11 9.81 17.47 -25.66
CA ARG A 11 10.90 16.75 -24.99
C ARG A 11 11.59 17.58 -23.90
N ALA A 12 11.63 18.91 -24.08
CA ALA A 12 12.19 19.82 -23.09
C ALA A 12 11.32 19.89 -21.83
N GLU A 13 10.00 19.99 -21.99
CA GLU A 13 9.04 19.96 -20.89
C GLU A 13 9.07 18.62 -20.15
N GLU A 14 9.07 17.50 -20.87
CA GLU A 14 9.21 16.16 -20.28
C GLU A 14 10.47 16.04 -19.43
N SER A 15 11.61 16.49 -19.96
CA SER A 15 12.89 16.51 -19.24
C SER A 15 12.83 17.38 -17.97
N ALA A 16 12.19 18.55 -18.06
CA ALA A 16 11.99 19.44 -16.92
C ALA A 16 11.11 18.80 -15.84
N ARG A 17 10.02 18.10 -16.21
CA ARG A 17 9.15 17.38 -15.27
C ARG A 17 9.87 16.23 -14.57
N HIS A 18 10.70 15.47 -15.29
CA HIS A 18 11.54 14.45 -14.67
C HIS A 18 12.61 15.03 -13.74
N ALA A 19 13.20 16.17 -14.09
CA ALA A 19 14.13 16.89 -13.22
C ALA A 19 13.43 17.38 -11.94
N TYR A 20 12.23 17.92 -12.07
CA TYR A 20 11.39 18.34 -10.95
C TYR A 20 11.06 17.16 -10.03
N ARG A 21 10.64 16.00 -10.57
CA ARG A 21 10.40 14.78 -9.78
C ARG A 21 11.62 14.37 -8.94
N ARG A 22 12.81 14.30 -9.55
CA ARG A 22 14.06 13.96 -8.83
C ARG A 22 14.41 14.99 -7.76
N SER A 23 14.18 16.27 -8.04
CA SER A 23 14.38 17.35 -7.07
C SER A 23 13.46 17.16 -5.87
N LEU A 24 12.18 16.90 -6.09
CA LEU A 24 11.18 16.66 -5.04
C LEU A 24 11.52 15.43 -4.19
N GLU A 25 11.92 14.31 -4.81
CA GLU A 25 12.35 13.11 -4.07
C GLU A 25 13.52 13.40 -3.12
N LYS A 26 14.49 14.23 -3.55
CA LYS A 26 15.62 14.66 -2.71
C LYS A 26 15.17 15.59 -1.58
N SER A 27 14.27 16.52 -1.87
CA SER A 27 13.72 17.45 -0.88
C SER A 27 12.89 16.73 0.17
N LEU A 28 12.04 15.78 -0.21
CA LEU A 28 11.29 14.93 0.72
C LEU A 28 12.20 14.20 1.70
N ARG A 29 13.29 13.59 1.22
CA ARG A 29 14.28 12.93 2.09
C ARG A 29 14.94 13.90 3.07
N THR A 30 15.13 15.15 2.66
CA THR A 30 15.78 16.17 3.49
C THR A 30 14.82 16.70 4.54
N GLN A 31 13.60 17.07 4.14
CA GLN A 31 12.59 17.65 5.03
C GLN A 31 11.93 16.64 5.97
N ALA A 32 11.91 15.35 5.61
CA ALA A 32 11.43 14.31 6.53
C ALA A 32 12.34 14.12 7.75
N ARG A 33 13.57 14.65 7.74
CA ARG A 33 14.47 14.54 8.89
C ARG A 33 13.87 15.26 10.10
N ASN A 34 13.89 14.59 11.25
CA ASN A 34 13.38 15.10 12.53
C ASN A 34 11.86 15.36 12.60
N THR A 35 11.07 14.94 11.61
CA THR A 35 9.59 15.07 11.64
C THR A 35 8.89 13.78 12.10
N GLY A 36 9.66 12.75 12.44
CA GLY A 36 9.16 11.40 12.73
C GLY A 36 8.82 10.57 11.49
N TRP A 37 8.85 11.17 10.30
CA TRP A 37 8.72 10.46 9.02
C TRP A 37 10.05 9.87 8.58
N LYS A 38 10.04 8.62 8.12
CA LYS A 38 11.16 7.99 7.43
C LYS A 38 11.00 8.19 5.93
N SER A 39 12.09 8.15 5.18
CA SER A 39 12.06 8.33 3.72
C SER A 39 12.89 7.27 3.00
N ALA A 40 12.35 6.67 1.94
CA ALA A 40 13.08 5.79 1.03
C ALA A 40 12.33 5.67 -0.31
N GLY A 41 13.07 5.52 -1.42
CA GLY A 41 12.48 5.31 -2.75
C GLY A 41 11.57 6.47 -3.20
N GLY A 42 11.93 7.71 -2.86
CA GLY A 42 11.14 8.90 -3.21
C GLY A 42 9.85 9.08 -2.40
N SER A 43 9.57 8.20 -1.43
CA SER A 43 8.38 8.25 -0.58
C SER A 43 8.76 8.51 0.87
N ILE A 44 7.79 9.02 1.64
CA ILE A 44 7.86 9.08 3.10
C ILE A 44 6.90 8.06 3.71
N PHE A 45 7.25 7.52 4.86
CA PHE A 45 6.41 6.59 5.58
C PHE A 45 6.65 6.65 7.08
N ARG A 46 5.62 6.28 7.84
CA ARG A 46 5.63 6.29 9.30
C ARG A 46 4.75 5.17 9.81
N GLU A 47 5.08 4.69 11.00
CA GLU A 47 4.24 3.81 11.78
C GLU A 47 3.87 4.51 13.08
N GLN A 48 2.60 4.43 13.45
CA GLN A 48 2.10 4.98 14.69
C GLN A 48 0.85 4.22 15.14
N ALA A 49 0.83 3.81 16.41
CA ALA A 49 -0.29 3.11 17.04
C ALA A 49 -0.81 1.91 16.22
N GLY A 50 0.11 1.11 15.66
CA GLY A 50 -0.24 -0.08 14.88
C GLY A 50 -0.72 0.20 13.46
N TRP A 51 -0.65 1.44 12.98
CA TRP A 51 -0.96 1.80 11.59
C TRP A 51 0.31 2.22 10.85
N PHE A 52 0.47 1.68 9.64
CA PHE A 52 1.45 2.12 8.67
C PHE A 52 0.80 3.11 7.71
N ILE A 53 1.48 4.22 7.46
CA ILE A 53 1.13 5.19 6.43
C ILE A 53 2.33 5.47 5.53
N ALA A 54 2.09 5.56 4.23
CA ALA A 54 3.06 6.01 3.24
C ALA A 54 2.46 7.09 2.34
N ALA A 55 3.28 8.07 2.00
CA ALA A 55 2.96 9.11 1.02
C ALA A 55 4.03 9.13 -0.07
N SER A 56 3.59 9.01 -1.32
CA SER A 56 4.45 9.02 -2.50
C SER A 56 4.06 10.18 -3.43
N PRO A 57 5.03 10.94 -3.99
CA PRO A 57 4.73 11.97 -4.97
C PRO A 57 4.36 11.33 -6.31
N GLY A 58 3.13 11.57 -6.76
CA GLY A 58 2.70 11.37 -8.14
C GLY A 58 2.93 12.65 -8.94
N VAL A 59 4.12 12.82 -9.52
CA VAL A 59 4.39 13.93 -10.46
C VAL A 59 3.91 13.50 -11.84
N TYR A 60 2.81 14.10 -12.29
CA TYR A 60 2.26 13.81 -13.61
C TYR A 60 3.15 14.49 -14.66
N ILE A 61 3.59 13.73 -15.65
CA ILE A 61 4.56 14.24 -16.64
C ILE A 61 3.85 15.09 -17.70
N TYR A 62 2.63 14.71 -18.09
CA TYR A 62 1.85 15.37 -19.14
C TYR A 62 0.91 16.47 -18.63
N GLU A 63 0.87 16.65 -17.31
CA GLU A 63 0.06 17.64 -16.60
C GLU A 63 0.96 18.36 -15.60
N HIS A 64 0.83 19.67 -15.44
CA HIS A 64 1.54 20.42 -14.39
C HIS A 64 0.86 20.19 -13.04
N LEU A 65 0.83 18.93 -12.63
CA LEU A 65 0.11 18.43 -11.47
C LEU A 65 1.03 17.50 -10.69
N THR A 66 1.08 17.74 -9.38
CA THR A 66 1.70 16.86 -8.42
C THR A 66 0.64 16.43 -7.42
N LYS A 67 0.56 15.14 -7.16
CA LYS A 67 -0.32 14.59 -6.13
C LYS A 67 0.46 13.87 -5.04
N ALA A 68 -0.06 13.87 -3.83
CA ALA A 68 0.36 12.95 -2.78
C ALA A 68 -0.54 11.73 -2.81
N VAL A 69 0.01 10.59 -3.20
CA VAL A 69 -0.68 9.29 -3.14
C VAL A 69 -0.46 8.71 -1.75
N ILE A 70 -1.54 8.64 -0.97
CA ILE A 70 -1.51 8.17 0.41
C ILE A 70 -2.00 6.73 0.47
N ARG A 71 -1.25 5.88 1.17
CA ARG A 71 -1.60 4.50 1.45
C ARG A 71 -1.53 4.25 2.94
N VAL A 72 -2.50 3.52 3.45
CA VAL A 72 -2.60 3.18 4.87
C VAL A 72 -2.90 1.70 4.98
N LYS A 73 -2.26 1.01 5.93
CA LYS A 73 -2.62 -0.36 6.31
C LYS A 73 -2.32 -0.63 7.78
N PRO A 74 -3.01 -1.57 8.43
CA PRO A 74 -2.65 -2.02 9.76
C PRO A 74 -1.29 -2.72 9.72
N MET A 75 -0.44 -2.51 10.73
CA MET A 75 0.85 -3.20 10.85
C MET A 75 0.71 -4.72 11.02
N ALA A 76 -0.46 -5.17 11.48
CA ALA A 76 -0.78 -6.57 11.73
C ALA A 76 -0.84 -7.42 10.46
N ILE A 77 -1.12 -6.83 9.28
CA ILE A 77 -1.45 -7.65 8.09
C ILE A 77 -0.23 -8.22 7.35
N ASP A 78 0.90 -7.49 7.28
CA ASP A 78 2.08 -8.03 6.57
C ASP A 78 2.67 -9.28 7.27
N PRO A 79 2.80 -9.33 8.62
CA PRO A 79 3.23 -10.55 9.30
C PRO A 79 2.36 -11.76 8.97
N ILE A 80 1.02 -11.58 8.99
CA ILE A 80 0.09 -12.65 8.61
C ILE A 80 0.33 -13.06 7.16
N PHE A 81 0.45 -12.10 6.24
CA PHE A 81 0.74 -12.39 4.83
C PHE A 81 2.00 -13.24 4.69
N TRP A 82 3.09 -12.83 5.33
CA TRP A 82 4.37 -13.53 5.27
C TRP A 82 4.29 -14.93 5.85
N ASP A 83 3.49 -15.16 6.89
CA ASP A 83 3.26 -16.50 7.42
C ASP A 83 2.48 -17.37 6.43
N LEU A 84 1.44 -16.82 5.80
CA LEU A 84 0.64 -17.52 4.80
C LEU A 84 1.50 -17.95 3.61
N VAL A 85 2.43 -17.09 3.16
CA VAL A 85 3.28 -17.35 2.00
C VAL A 85 4.64 -17.96 2.34
N GLY A 86 4.85 -18.41 3.58
CA GLY A 86 6.06 -19.13 3.98
C GLY A 86 7.34 -18.30 4.03
N LEU A 87 7.23 -17.00 4.31
CA LEU A 87 8.35 -16.05 4.41
C LEU A 87 8.44 -15.36 5.79
N PRO A 88 8.36 -16.08 6.93
CA PRO A 88 8.27 -15.47 8.26
C PRO A 88 9.48 -14.60 8.63
N GLU A 89 10.64 -14.82 8.03
CA GLU A 89 11.84 -13.99 8.20
C GLU A 89 11.62 -12.54 7.78
N ASN A 90 10.64 -12.26 6.92
CA ASN A 90 10.31 -10.89 6.51
C ASN A 90 9.74 -10.05 7.66
N ARG A 91 9.31 -10.67 8.78
CA ARG A 91 8.85 -9.94 9.99
C ARG A 91 9.92 -9.02 10.56
N GLU A 92 11.20 -9.35 10.37
CA GLU A 92 12.34 -8.58 10.87
C GLU A 92 12.78 -7.45 9.93
N GLN A 93 12.16 -7.36 8.74
CA GLN A 93 12.52 -6.36 7.74
C GLN A 93 12.18 -4.94 8.21
N PRO A 94 12.97 -3.93 7.80
CA PRO A 94 12.73 -2.54 8.19
C PRO A 94 11.40 -2.02 7.61
N LEU A 95 10.90 -0.93 8.20
CA LEU A 95 9.66 -0.28 7.77
C LEU A 95 9.64 0.10 6.27
N SER A 96 10.80 0.42 5.68
CA SER A 96 10.94 0.68 4.24
C SER A 96 10.59 -0.52 3.38
N PHE A 97 10.79 -1.74 3.87
CA PHE A 97 10.40 -2.97 3.18
C PHE A 97 8.88 -3.05 3.06
N ARG A 98 8.12 -2.66 4.10
CA ARG A 98 6.65 -2.60 4.04
C ARG A 98 6.11 -1.56 3.04
N ALA A 99 6.92 -0.56 2.69
CA ALA A 99 6.60 0.47 1.71
C ALA A 99 6.91 0.05 0.26
N ASN A 100 8.10 -0.53 0.05
CA ASN A 100 8.70 -0.70 -1.29
C ASN A 100 9.19 -2.13 -1.58
N GLY A 101 9.10 -3.03 -0.61
CA GLY A 101 9.58 -4.40 -0.72
C GLY A 101 8.71 -5.25 -1.64
N ALA A 102 9.34 -6.24 -2.25
CA ALA A 102 8.63 -7.34 -2.88
C ALA A 102 7.81 -8.10 -1.82
N TRP A 103 6.67 -8.65 -2.25
CA TRP A 103 5.86 -9.54 -1.41
C TRP A 103 5.39 -8.88 -0.10
N THR A 104 4.74 -7.72 -0.25
CA THR A 104 4.06 -7.03 0.85
C THR A 104 2.59 -6.84 0.52
N CYS A 105 1.73 -6.70 1.53
CA CYS A 105 0.33 -6.35 1.32
C CYS A 105 0.25 -4.88 0.89
N ARG A 106 0.09 -4.63 -0.41
CA ARG A 106 -0.09 -3.29 -0.94
C ARG A 106 -1.57 -2.91 -0.88
N PRO A 107 -1.98 -1.95 -0.03
CA PRO A 107 -3.38 -1.59 0.09
C PRO A 107 -3.84 -0.71 -1.09
N PRO A 108 -5.15 -0.55 -1.30
CA PRO A 108 -5.71 0.52 -2.14
C PRO A 108 -5.21 1.91 -1.73
N TYR A 109 -5.49 2.92 -2.56
CA TYR A 109 -5.20 4.31 -2.18
C TYR A 109 -6.17 4.69 -1.07
N PHE A 110 -5.62 5.21 0.02
CA PHE A 110 -6.44 5.77 1.09
C PHE A 110 -6.93 7.17 0.71
N ALA A 111 -6.04 7.96 0.13
CA ALA A 111 -6.35 9.29 -0.42
C ALA A 111 -5.39 9.62 -1.57
N GLU A 112 -5.84 10.50 -2.45
CA GLU A 112 -5.01 11.15 -3.45
C GLU A 112 -5.28 12.65 -3.35
N LEU A 113 -4.24 13.43 -3.00
CA LEU A 113 -4.38 14.84 -2.69
C LEU A 113 -3.59 15.66 -3.69
N ASP A 114 -4.22 16.65 -4.31
CA ASP A 114 -3.49 17.61 -5.16
C ASP A 114 -2.56 18.45 -4.28
N ILE A 115 -1.30 18.52 -4.66
CA ILE A 115 -0.28 19.33 -3.99
C ILE A 115 0.10 20.44 -4.95
N GLU A 116 -0.17 21.67 -4.53
CA GLU A 116 0.20 22.86 -5.29
C GLU A 116 1.72 22.85 -5.53
N GLU A 117 2.11 22.89 -6.81
CA GLU A 117 3.51 22.90 -7.22
C GLU A 117 4.17 24.25 -6.89
N HIS A 118 5.47 24.21 -6.66
CA HIS A 118 6.27 25.39 -6.41
C HIS A 118 7.66 25.21 -7.03
N THR A 119 8.30 26.30 -7.46
CA THR A 119 9.63 26.25 -8.08
C THR A 119 10.70 25.72 -7.13
N ASP A 120 10.52 25.96 -5.84
CA ASP A 120 11.28 25.33 -4.77
C ASP A 120 10.60 24.03 -4.31
N SER A 121 11.27 22.90 -4.58
CA SER A 121 10.78 21.57 -4.22
C SER A 121 10.81 21.29 -2.72
N ALA A 122 11.53 22.09 -1.92
CA ALA A 122 11.48 22.02 -0.46
C ALA A 122 10.08 22.40 0.06
N VAL A 123 9.50 23.49 -0.46
CA VAL A 123 8.14 23.92 -0.10
C VAL A 123 7.10 22.84 -0.41
N VAL A 124 7.25 22.16 -1.57
CA VAL A 124 6.36 21.07 -1.97
C VAL A 124 6.53 19.85 -1.08
N ALA A 125 7.77 19.53 -0.70
CA ALA A 125 8.05 18.45 0.25
C ALA A 125 7.42 18.72 1.63
N ASP A 126 7.48 19.95 2.14
CA ASP A 126 6.87 20.33 3.42
C ASP A 126 5.34 20.21 3.36
N ARG A 127 4.72 20.67 2.25
CA ARG A 127 3.27 20.50 1.99
C ARG A 127 2.85 19.03 1.99
N MET A 128 3.66 18.17 1.37
CA MET A 128 3.41 16.73 1.35
C MET A 128 3.53 16.09 2.73
N ILE A 129 4.52 16.47 3.53
CA ILE A 129 4.69 15.97 4.91
C ILE A 129 3.52 16.43 5.78
N ALA A 130 3.08 17.68 5.65
CA ALA A 130 1.90 18.19 6.35
C ALA A 130 0.64 17.40 5.96
N ALA A 131 0.37 17.25 4.66
CA ALA A 131 -0.78 16.48 4.18
C ALA A 131 -0.76 15.02 4.68
N ALA A 132 0.41 14.37 4.65
CA ALA A 132 0.56 13.01 5.16
C ALA A 132 0.34 12.92 6.69
N THR A 133 0.74 13.96 7.42
CA THR A 133 0.53 14.06 8.88
C THR A 133 -0.96 14.23 9.19
N ASP A 134 -1.67 15.10 8.48
CA ASP A 134 -3.11 15.27 8.63
C ASP A 134 -3.87 13.97 8.36
N GLN A 135 -3.47 13.23 7.30
CA GLN A 135 -4.08 11.92 7.02
C GLN A 135 -3.78 10.89 8.10
N LEU A 136 -2.56 10.88 8.66
CA LEU A 136 -2.24 10.00 9.78
C LEU A 136 -3.12 10.32 11.00
N GLU A 137 -3.32 11.59 11.33
CA GLU A 137 -4.21 11.98 12.43
C GLU A 137 -5.66 11.56 12.19
N ASN A 138 -6.15 11.68 10.95
CA ASN A 138 -7.48 11.19 10.58
C ASN A 138 -7.61 9.67 10.74
N VAL A 139 -6.58 8.91 10.32
CA VAL A 139 -6.54 7.46 10.50
C VAL A 139 -6.60 7.10 11.99
N LEU A 140 -5.76 7.74 12.80
CA LEU A 140 -5.68 7.47 14.24
C LEU A 140 -6.96 7.82 15.00
N ARG A 141 -7.75 8.77 14.49
CA ARG A 141 -9.01 9.20 15.14
C ARG A 141 -10.13 8.19 14.99
N SER A 142 -10.25 7.54 13.84
CA SER A 142 -11.49 6.80 13.51
C SER A 142 -11.33 5.61 12.58
N TYR A 143 -10.15 5.34 12.02
CA TYR A 143 -10.01 4.26 11.05
C TYR A 143 -9.82 2.91 11.75
N THR A 144 -10.72 1.97 11.44
CA THR A 144 -10.77 0.64 12.05
C THR A 144 -10.33 -0.43 11.06
N LEU A 145 -10.07 -1.65 11.57
CA LEU A 145 -9.81 -2.81 10.71
C LEU A 145 -10.99 -3.11 9.77
N ASP A 146 -12.24 -2.99 10.24
CA ASP A 146 -13.43 -3.16 9.40
C ASP A 146 -13.54 -2.08 8.31
N ALA A 147 -13.22 -0.82 8.62
CA ALA A 147 -13.19 0.25 7.62
C ALA A 147 -12.12 -0.02 6.55
N PHE A 148 -10.93 -0.46 6.97
CA PHE A 148 -9.87 -0.88 6.06
C PHE A 148 -10.26 -2.08 5.19
N LEU A 149 -10.93 -3.08 5.78
CA LEU A 149 -11.45 -4.23 5.04
C LEU A 149 -12.46 -3.81 3.96
N LEU A 150 -13.38 -2.89 4.29
CA LEU A 150 -14.34 -2.35 3.34
C LEU A 150 -13.61 -1.66 2.18
N THR A 151 -12.64 -0.78 2.46
CA THR A 151 -11.82 -0.14 1.41
C THR A 151 -11.08 -1.15 0.53
N CYS A 152 -10.58 -2.25 1.10
CA CYS A 152 -9.96 -3.32 0.32
C CYS A 152 -10.96 -4.04 -0.59
N ARG A 153 -12.19 -4.30 -0.12
CA ARG A 153 -13.25 -4.93 -0.90
C ARG A 153 -13.71 -4.03 -2.06
N ASP A 154 -13.97 -2.75 -1.78
CA ASP A 154 -14.36 -1.77 -2.80
C ASP A 154 -13.27 -1.62 -3.87
N GLY A 155 -12.01 -1.57 -3.44
CA GLY A 155 -10.88 -1.56 -4.37
C GLY A 155 -10.76 -2.86 -5.19
N ALA A 156 -11.13 -4.01 -4.61
CA ALA A 156 -11.00 -5.31 -5.25
C ALA A 156 -12.03 -5.53 -6.36
N GLU A 157 -13.18 -4.86 -6.30
CA GLU A 157 -14.15 -4.83 -7.41
C GLU A 157 -13.51 -4.25 -8.69
N ALA A 158 -12.61 -3.29 -8.54
CA ALA A 158 -11.85 -2.70 -9.65
C ALA A 158 -10.54 -3.46 -9.94
N ASN A 159 -9.94 -4.11 -8.94
CA ASN A 159 -8.64 -4.77 -9.05
C ASN A 159 -8.46 -5.87 -8.00
N GLU A 160 -8.56 -7.13 -8.40
CA GLU A 160 -8.47 -8.29 -7.50
C GLU A 160 -7.11 -8.42 -6.76
N SER A 161 -6.08 -7.63 -7.10
CA SER A 161 -4.78 -7.62 -6.41
C SER A 161 -4.82 -7.29 -4.91
N TYR A 162 -5.96 -6.82 -4.38
CA TYR A 162 -6.12 -6.54 -2.96
C TYR A 162 -6.58 -7.74 -2.12
N LEU A 163 -6.81 -8.91 -2.74
CA LEU A 163 -7.20 -10.13 -2.02
C LEU A 163 -6.28 -10.47 -0.83
N PRO A 164 -4.93 -10.34 -0.92
CA PRO A 164 -4.08 -10.54 0.25
C PRO A 164 -4.40 -9.62 1.42
N CYS A 165 -4.73 -8.35 1.16
CA CYS A 165 -5.14 -7.40 2.21
C CYS A 165 -6.48 -7.81 2.84
N ILE A 166 -7.44 -8.29 2.04
CA ILE A 166 -8.74 -8.76 2.51
C ILE A 166 -8.57 -9.96 3.45
N VAL A 167 -7.88 -11.00 2.98
CA VAL A 167 -7.69 -12.27 3.72
C VAL A 167 -6.93 -12.03 5.02
N THR A 168 -5.82 -11.29 4.99
CA THR A 168 -5.03 -11.01 6.19
C THR A 168 -5.76 -10.11 7.19
N THR A 169 -6.60 -9.18 6.73
CA THR A 169 -7.44 -8.37 7.63
C THR A 169 -8.53 -9.20 8.28
N LEU A 170 -9.15 -10.14 7.55
CA LEU A 170 -10.14 -11.07 8.11
C LEU A 170 -9.50 -11.96 9.19
N ILE A 171 -8.30 -12.48 8.96
CA ILE A 171 -7.55 -13.23 9.98
C ILE A 171 -7.21 -12.33 11.19
N ALA A 172 -6.76 -11.09 10.96
CA ALA A 172 -6.49 -10.14 12.04
C ALA A 172 -7.74 -9.79 12.89
N LEU A 173 -8.94 -9.95 12.32
CA LEU A 173 -10.23 -9.77 12.98
C LEU A 173 -10.77 -11.06 13.64
N GLY A 174 -10.07 -12.20 13.52
CA GLY A 174 -10.57 -13.51 13.98
C GLY A 174 -11.75 -14.03 13.16
N ARG A 175 -11.77 -13.74 11.86
CA ARG A 175 -12.83 -14.11 10.90
C ARG A 175 -12.27 -15.08 9.86
N GLU A 176 -11.61 -16.14 10.32
CA GLU A 176 -10.92 -17.14 9.50
C GLU A 176 -11.87 -17.84 8.51
N ASP A 177 -13.11 -18.11 8.90
CA ASP A 177 -14.12 -18.71 8.02
C ASP A 177 -14.43 -17.80 6.81
N GLU A 178 -14.59 -16.49 7.04
CA GLU A 178 -14.79 -15.52 5.95
C GLU A 178 -13.53 -15.40 5.07
N ALA A 179 -12.34 -15.52 5.67
CA ALA A 179 -11.08 -15.52 4.93
C ALA A 179 -10.99 -16.74 4.00
N LEU A 180 -11.44 -17.91 4.46
CA LEU A 180 -11.47 -19.14 3.67
C LEU A 180 -12.46 -19.02 2.50
N VAL A 181 -13.67 -18.50 2.76
CA VAL A 181 -14.67 -18.24 1.71
C VAL A 181 -14.12 -17.28 0.64
N ALA A 182 -13.39 -16.24 1.04
CA ALA A 182 -12.76 -15.32 0.08
C ALA A 182 -11.71 -16.02 -0.81
N CYS A 183 -10.89 -16.91 -0.24
CA CYS A 183 -9.93 -17.71 -1.00
C CYS A 183 -10.62 -18.68 -1.97
N GLU A 184 -11.65 -19.40 -1.53
CA GLU A 184 -12.39 -20.36 -2.36
C GLU A 184 -13.14 -19.67 -3.50
N GLY A 185 -13.72 -18.49 -3.23
CA GLY A 185 -14.33 -17.63 -4.25
C GLY A 185 -13.31 -17.18 -5.30
N ALA A 186 -12.11 -16.76 -4.90
CA ALA A 186 -11.04 -16.38 -5.81
C ALA A 186 -10.54 -17.58 -6.65
N SER A 187 -10.36 -18.75 -6.03
CA SER A 187 -9.98 -19.98 -6.71
C SER A 187 -10.99 -20.38 -7.79
N THR A 188 -12.29 -20.27 -7.49
CA THR A 188 -13.37 -20.56 -8.45
C THR A 188 -13.33 -19.63 -9.67
N ARG A 189 -12.86 -18.40 -9.50
CA ARG A 189 -12.67 -17.43 -10.58
C ARG A 189 -11.32 -17.59 -11.31
N GLY A 190 -10.46 -18.53 -10.89
CA GLY A 190 -9.13 -18.72 -11.45
C GLY A 190 -8.12 -17.64 -11.04
N PHE A 191 -8.38 -16.92 -9.94
CA PHE A 191 -7.52 -15.84 -9.47
C PHE A 191 -6.59 -16.31 -8.35
N GLY A 192 -5.27 -16.17 -8.55
CA GLY A 192 -4.24 -16.65 -7.63
C GLY A 192 -3.82 -15.66 -6.52
N GLY A 193 -4.40 -14.47 -6.42
CA GLY A 193 -4.07 -13.51 -5.35
C GLY A 193 -2.80 -12.69 -5.56
N GLY A 194 -2.26 -12.64 -6.79
CA GLY A 194 -1.15 -11.73 -7.15
C GLY A 194 0.23 -12.11 -6.61
N PHE A 195 0.38 -13.30 -6.04
CA PHE A 195 1.64 -13.89 -5.60
C PHE A 195 1.76 -15.31 -6.14
N LEU A 196 2.97 -15.72 -6.50
CA LEU A 196 3.28 -17.04 -7.02
C LEU A 196 4.66 -17.48 -6.52
N ALA A 197 4.71 -18.68 -5.96
CA ALA A 197 5.91 -19.37 -5.51
C ALA A 197 5.87 -20.85 -5.97
N PRO A 198 6.96 -21.62 -5.86
CA PRO A 198 6.96 -23.06 -6.18
C PRO A 198 5.87 -23.86 -5.44
N GLU A 199 5.52 -23.44 -4.23
CA GLU A 199 4.51 -24.04 -3.37
C GLU A 199 3.07 -23.73 -3.81
N GLY A 200 2.87 -22.74 -4.67
CA GLY A 200 1.57 -22.35 -5.22
C GLY A 200 1.35 -20.84 -5.29
N SER A 201 0.11 -20.47 -5.61
CA SER A 201 -0.35 -19.08 -5.55
C SER A 201 -0.67 -18.65 -4.12
N PHE A 202 -0.87 -17.35 -3.88
CA PHE A 202 -1.34 -16.88 -2.57
C PHE A 202 -2.61 -17.62 -2.12
N VAL A 203 -3.56 -17.82 -3.03
CA VAL A 203 -4.82 -18.49 -2.73
C VAL A 203 -4.60 -19.94 -2.28
N ASP A 204 -3.71 -20.67 -2.94
CA ASP A 204 -3.40 -22.06 -2.57
C ASP A 204 -2.79 -22.14 -1.18
N MET A 205 -1.78 -21.30 -0.92
CA MET A 205 -1.04 -21.28 0.33
C MET A 205 -1.92 -20.82 1.50
N ALA A 206 -2.71 -19.76 1.30
CA ALA A 206 -3.63 -19.24 2.30
C ALA A 206 -4.75 -20.23 2.64
N THR A 207 -5.34 -20.89 1.63
CA THR A 207 -6.35 -21.93 1.83
C THR A 207 -5.80 -23.09 2.66
N ALA A 208 -4.59 -23.56 2.32
CA ALA A 208 -3.94 -24.65 3.05
C ALA A 208 -3.61 -24.27 4.51
N TYR A 209 -3.29 -23.00 4.77
CA TYR A 209 -3.08 -22.50 6.13
C TYR A 209 -4.39 -22.41 6.92
N LEU A 210 -5.43 -21.78 6.36
CA LEU A 210 -6.73 -21.59 7.01
C LEU A 210 -7.40 -22.92 7.35
N ARG A 211 -7.34 -23.91 6.45
CA ARG A 211 -7.89 -25.26 6.71
C ARG A 211 -7.19 -25.96 7.88
N ARG A 212 -5.88 -25.73 8.08
CA ARG A 212 -5.15 -26.26 9.23
C ARG A 212 -5.63 -25.60 10.52
N LEU A 213 -5.76 -24.27 10.54
CA LEU A 213 -6.26 -23.54 11.71
C LEU A 213 -7.66 -23.99 12.13
N VAL A 214 -8.60 -24.13 11.18
CA VAL A 214 -9.96 -24.57 11.47
C VAL A 214 -9.99 -26.02 11.98
N ALA A 215 -9.15 -26.90 11.43
CA ALA A 215 -9.04 -28.28 11.87
C ALA A 215 -8.44 -28.42 13.29
N ASP A 216 -7.59 -27.49 13.71
CA ASP A 216 -7.01 -27.49 15.06
C ASP A 216 -7.99 -26.89 16.09
N ALA A 217 -8.77 -25.87 15.71
CA ALA A 217 -9.79 -25.27 16.57
C ALA A 217 -10.94 -26.23 16.91
N THR A 218 -11.21 -27.22 16.06
CA THR A 218 -12.27 -28.24 16.27
C THR A 218 -11.82 -29.45 17.09
N ARG A 219 -10.55 -29.52 17.49
CA ARG A 219 -9.98 -30.61 18.31
C ARG A 219 -9.94 -30.31 19.82
N HIS A 220 -10.37 -29.12 20.23
CA HIS A 220 -10.44 -28.68 21.63
C HIS A 220 -11.89 -28.49 22.08
#